data_AF-A0A7Y9SXH7-F1
#
_entry.id   AF-A0A7Y9SXH7-F1
#
_cell.length_a   1.000
_cell.length_b   1.000
_cell.length_c   1.000
_cell.angle_alpha   90.00
_cell.angle_beta   90.00
_cell.angle_gamma   90.00
#
_symmetry.space_group_name_H-M   'P 1'
#
loop_
_entity.id
_entity.type
_entity.pdbx_description
1 polymer ?
#
loop_
_entity_poly.entity_id
_entity_poly.type
_entity_poly.pdbx_seq_one_letter_code
_entity_poly.pdbx_strand_id
1 'polypeptide(L)'
;MESRTKGIGRQALIIAAATFMVIAAAVGAGAFGGASVDDLQDGALSAQGSYLAPAGPAFSIWSLIYLGLIAYTVWQALPAQRQDPRQQAVGGWIAASMVLNGLWLVTARFLTLWLTVVVIAALLAVLARVIVLLGRFPSRNLADRILTDGANGLHFGWVTIATVANTAAWFTQIAPESWAQAADAWAIAVLIVVLVIGAAAAWATGRIAPALATAWGLAWLAVGRLTGEPESTATAIAAIIVAVLLVLTGVAAVVRRSRIRSAGAQSTSR
;
A
#
# COMPACT_ATOMS: atom_id res chain seq x y z
N MET A 1 21.71 4.51 -29.65
CA MET A 1 20.70 5.60 -29.54
C MET A 1 19.36 5.09 -29.01
N GLU A 2 18.82 3.99 -29.54
CA GLU A 2 17.51 3.46 -29.16
C GLU A 2 17.31 3.17 -27.66
N SER A 3 18.32 2.59 -26.98
CA SER A 3 18.25 2.33 -25.53
C SER A 3 18.17 3.61 -24.69
N ARG A 4 18.86 4.68 -25.13
CA ARG A 4 18.83 5.99 -24.48
C ARG A 4 17.46 6.63 -24.61
N THR A 5 16.84 6.56 -25.79
CA THR A 5 15.48 7.06 -26.05
C THR A 5 14.44 6.31 -25.22
N LYS A 6 14.49 4.97 -25.18
CA LYS A 6 13.60 4.15 -24.33
C LYS A 6 13.73 4.51 -22.84
N GLY A 7 14.94 4.77 -22.36
CA GLY A 7 15.19 5.21 -20.98
C GLY A 7 14.57 6.57 -20.66
N ILE A 8 14.69 7.55 -21.56
CA ILE A 8 14.09 8.89 -21.40
C ILE A 8 12.56 8.79 -21.39
N GLY A 9 11.97 8.02 -22.32
CA GLY A 9 10.53 7.81 -22.37
C GLY A 9 9.97 7.23 -21.06
N ARG A 10 10.64 6.22 -20.48
CA ARG A 10 10.27 5.68 -19.17
C ARG A 10 10.35 6.72 -18.06
N GLN A 11 11.45 7.50 -18.00
CA GLN A 11 11.63 8.53 -16.99
C GLN A 11 10.53 9.60 -17.06
N ALA A 12 10.19 10.05 -18.28
CA ALA A 12 9.13 11.01 -18.54
C ALA A 12 7.75 10.46 -18.16
N LEU A 13 7.46 9.19 -18.47
CA LEU A 13 6.22 8.52 -18.09
C LEU A 13 6.03 8.51 -16.56
N ILE A 14 7.08 8.16 -15.82
CA ILE A 14 7.01 8.12 -14.34
C ILE A 14 6.80 9.52 -13.77
N ILE A 15 7.49 10.54 -14.32
CA ILE A 15 7.30 11.93 -13.90
C ILE A 15 5.85 12.37 -14.15
N ALA A 16 5.31 12.12 -15.35
CA ALA A 16 3.94 12.46 -15.68
C ALA A 16 2.92 11.75 -14.76
N ALA A 17 3.14 10.46 -14.48
CA ALA A 17 2.32 9.69 -13.55
C ALA A 17 2.36 10.25 -12.12
N ALA A 18 3.54 10.63 -11.63
CA ALA A 18 3.71 11.25 -10.33
C ALA A 18 3.03 12.64 -10.27
N THR A 19 3.17 13.46 -11.31
CA THR A 19 2.48 14.75 -11.42
C THR A 19 0.96 14.58 -11.38
N PHE A 20 0.43 13.64 -12.16
CA PHE A 20 -1.01 13.32 -12.14
C PHE A 20 -1.47 12.88 -10.74
N MET A 21 -0.74 11.97 -10.10
CA MET A 21 -1.05 11.49 -8.74
C MET A 21 -1.09 12.64 -7.74
N VAL A 22 -0.11 13.55 -7.76
CA VAL A 22 -0.04 14.70 -6.84
C VAL A 22 -1.20 15.68 -7.09
N ILE A 23 -1.52 15.96 -8.36
CA ILE A 23 -2.68 16.82 -8.70
C ILE A 23 -3.97 16.17 -8.21
N ALA A 24 -4.17 14.87 -8.48
CA ALA A 24 -5.34 14.13 -8.01
C ALA A 24 -5.44 14.14 -6.48
N ALA A 25 -4.32 13.98 -5.76
CA ALA A 25 -4.26 14.06 -4.30
C ALA A 25 -4.65 15.45 -3.78
N ALA A 26 -4.15 16.52 -4.39
CA ALA A 26 -4.52 17.88 -4.02
C ALA A 26 -6.02 18.15 -4.24
N VAL A 27 -6.56 17.70 -5.38
CA VAL A 27 -8.02 17.78 -5.65
C VAL A 27 -8.79 16.95 -4.64
N GLY A 28 -8.42 15.69 -4.40
CA GLY A 28 -9.09 14.79 -3.47
C GLY A 28 -9.07 15.27 -2.02
N ALA A 29 -8.01 15.94 -1.60
CA ALA A 29 -7.91 16.56 -0.28
C ALA A 29 -8.70 17.87 -0.14
N GLY A 30 -9.38 18.34 -1.19
CA GLY A 30 -10.14 19.58 -1.15
C GLY A 30 -9.31 20.86 -1.27
N ALA A 31 -8.03 20.78 -1.70
CA ALA A 31 -7.15 21.95 -1.79
C ALA A 31 -7.64 23.04 -2.77
N PHE A 32 -8.55 22.68 -3.67
CA PHE A 32 -9.22 23.58 -4.62
C PHE A 32 -10.71 23.79 -4.29
N GLY A 33 -11.12 23.51 -3.05
CA GLY A 33 -12.51 23.51 -2.60
C GLY A 33 -13.21 22.15 -2.79
N GLY A 34 -14.21 21.90 -1.94
CA GLY A 34 -15.04 20.68 -1.93
C GLY A 34 -14.75 19.73 -0.77
N ALA A 35 -15.50 18.62 -0.75
CA ALA A 35 -15.45 17.58 0.29
C ALA A 35 -14.05 16.97 0.44
N SER A 36 -13.66 16.70 1.70
CA SER A 36 -12.42 15.98 2.02
C SER A 36 -12.57 14.49 1.69
N VAL A 37 -11.46 13.74 1.65
CA VAL A 37 -11.48 12.28 1.40
C VAL A 37 -12.42 11.55 2.37
N ASP A 38 -12.48 12.00 3.62
CA ASP A 38 -13.31 11.40 4.67
C ASP A 38 -14.81 11.62 4.42
N ASP A 39 -15.17 12.69 3.71
CA ASP A 39 -16.56 13.04 3.36
C ASP A 39 -17.00 12.40 2.03
N LEU A 40 -16.09 11.77 1.28
CA LEU A 40 -16.40 11.16 -0.01
C LEU A 40 -17.29 9.92 0.16
N GLN A 41 -18.14 9.67 -0.85
CA GLN A 41 -19.11 8.56 -0.85
C GLN A 41 -20.01 8.58 0.40
N ASP A 42 -20.51 9.77 0.76
CA ASP A 42 -21.38 9.99 1.93
C ASP A 42 -20.79 9.48 3.25
N GLY A 43 -19.45 9.56 3.38
CA GLY A 43 -18.73 9.08 4.56
C GLY A 43 -18.51 7.56 4.60
N ALA A 44 -18.88 6.81 3.56
CA ALA A 44 -18.65 5.36 3.52
C ALA A 44 -17.16 4.97 3.55
N LEU A 45 -16.27 5.88 3.13
CA LEU A 45 -14.82 5.69 3.18
C LEU A 45 -14.18 6.24 4.47
N SER A 46 -14.99 6.81 5.37
CA SER A 46 -14.53 7.32 6.67
C SER A 46 -14.21 6.19 7.65
N ALA A 47 -13.66 6.58 8.81
CA ALA A 47 -13.42 5.69 9.93
C ALA A 47 -14.69 5.00 10.48
N GLN A 48 -15.88 5.53 10.18
CA GLN A 48 -17.16 5.00 10.62
C GLN A 48 -17.85 4.13 9.56
N GLY A 49 -17.33 4.09 8.33
CA GLY A 49 -17.99 3.41 7.21
C GLY A 49 -18.01 1.88 7.29
N SER A 50 -17.13 1.26 8.08
CA SER A 50 -17.14 -0.19 8.30
C SER A 50 -16.34 -0.63 9.53
N TYR A 51 -16.55 -1.86 9.98
CA TYR A 51 -15.75 -2.52 11.04
C TYR A 51 -14.27 -2.67 10.71
N LEU A 52 -13.89 -2.54 9.43
CA LEU A 52 -12.51 -2.71 8.97
C LEU A 52 -11.86 -1.38 8.56
N ALA A 53 -12.54 -0.25 8.79
CA ALA A 53 -11.99 1.08 8.53
C ALA A 53 -11.04 1.51 9.67
N PRO A 54 -9.79 1.91 9.36
CA PRO A 54 -8.91 2.54 10.33
C PRO A 54 -9.47 3.89 10.81
N ALA A 55 -9.13 4.30 12.04
CA ALA A 55 -9.44 5.66 12.50
C ALA A 55 -8.77 6.74 11.62
N GLY A 56 -9.38 7.93 11.54
CA GLY A 56 -8.94 9.05 10.68
C GLY A 56 -7.44 9.37 10.72
N PRO A 57 -6.76 9.40 11.88
CA PRO A 57 -5.32 9.67 11.94
C PRO A 57 -4.45 8.66 11.16
N ALA A 58 -4.95 7.45 10.90
CA ALA A 58 -4.25 6.43 10.11
C ALA A 58 -3.86 6.93 8.72
N PHE A 59 -4.73 7.74 8.10
CA PHE A 59 -4.55 8.25 6.74
C PHE A 59 -3.36 9.20 6.59
N SER A 60 -2.79 9.70 7.70
CA SER A 60 -1.54 10.48 7.70
C SER A 60 -0.34 9.74 7.08
N ILE A 61 -0.38 8.40 7.02
CA ILE A 61 0.62 7.59 6.31
C ILE A 61 0.71 7.93 4.82
N TRP A 62 -0.36 8.44 4.19
CA TRP A 62 -0.32 8.89 2.80
C TRP A 62 0.70 10.00 2.60
N SER A 63 0.89 10.91 3.56
CA SER A 63 1.91 11.95 3.49
C SER A 63 3.32 11.35 3.37
N LEU A 64 3.60 10.31 4.15
CA LEU A 64 4.86 9.58 4.09
C LEU A 64 5.01 8.81 2.76
N ILE A 65 3.94 8.17 2.28
CA ILE A 65 3.92 7.45 1.00
C ILE A 65 4.16 8.42 -0.17
N TYR A 66 3.44 9.54 -0.23
CA TYR A 66 3.62 10.55 -1.28
C TYR A 66 5.01 11.16 -1.25
N LEU A 67 5.54 11.49 -0.08
CA LEU A 67 6.93 11.95 0.05
C LEU A 67 7.92 10.92 -0.51
N GLY A 68 7.73 9.64 -0.16
CA GLY A 68 8.54 8.54 -0.68
C GLY A 68 8.45 8.38 -2.19
N LEU A 69 7.25 8.46 -2.77
CA LEU A 69 7.01 8.35 -4.20
C LEU A 69 7.54 9.56 -4.99
N ILE A 70 7.46 10.77 -4.44
CA ILE A 70 8.10 11.96 -5.00
C ILE A 70 9.62 11.82 -4.98
N ALA A 71 10.19 11.39 -3.84
CA ALA A 71 11.63 11.16 -3.74
C ALA A 71 12.11 10.05 -4.69
N TYR A 72 11.33 8.97 -4.86
CA TYR A 72 11.56 7.97 -5.89
C TYR A 72 11.53 8.56 -7.31
N THR A 73 10.58 9.44 -7.60
CA THR A 73 10.43 10.09 -8.92
C THR A 73 11.66 10.91 -9.26
N VAL A 74 12.22 11.63 -8.28
CA VAL A 74 13.50 12.35 -8.42
C VAL A 74 14.65 11.37 -8.63
N TRP A 75 14.74 10.32 -7.82
CA TRP A 75 15.79 9.31 -7.91
C TRP A 75 15.84 8.62 -9.27
N GLN A 76 14.70 8.13 -9.77
CA GLN A 76 14.63 7.41 -11.04
C GLN A 76 14.90 8.33 -12.25
N ALA A 77 14.68 9.64 -12.12
CA ALA A 77 14.96 10.62 -13.15
C ALA A 77 16.47 10.90 -13.35
N LEU A 78 17.31 10.53 -12.37
CA LEU A 78 18.75 10.73 -12.47
C LEU A 78 19.36 9.98 -13.68
N PRO A 79 20.37 10.54 -14.37
CA PRO A 79 21.00 9.89 -15.52
C PRO A 79 21.54 8.48 -15.23
N ALA A 80 22.04 8.26 -14.00
CA ALA A 80 22.55 6.97 -13.53
C ALA A 80 21.49 5.86 -13.52
N GLN A 81 20.20 6.22 -13.35
CA GLN A 81 19.09 5.26 -13.32
C GLN A 81 18.51 4.96 -14.69
N ARG A 82 18.91 5.70 -15.73
CA ARG A 82 18.30 5.61 -17.07
C ARG A 82 18.42 4.21 -17.68
N GLN A 83 19.61 3.64 -17.60
CA GLN A 83 19.93 2.30 -18.11
C GLN A 83 19.95 1.23 -17.02
N ASP A 84 19.48 1.55 -15.81
CA ASP A 84 19.42 0.59 -14.73
C ASP A 84 18.42 -0.53 -15.07
N PRO A 85 18.83 -1.82 -15.18
CA PRO A 85 17.93 -2.94 -15.38
C PRO A 85 16.82 -3.06 -14.33
N ARG A 86 17.10 -2.69 -13.07
CA ARG A 86 16.11 -2.71 -11.99
C ARG A 86 15.02 -1.68 -12.25
N GLN A 87 15.39 -0.43 -12.56
CA GLN A 87 14.43 0.62 -12.91
C GLN A 87 13.70 0.36 -14.23
N GLN A 88 14.36 -0.29 -15.20
CA GLN A 88 13.69 -0.75 -16.41
C GLN A 88 12.61 -1.79 -16.10
N ALA A 89 12.88 -2.72 -15.17
CA ALA A 89 11.93 -3.75 -14.78
C ALA A 89 10.73 -3.19 -13.99
N VAL A 90 10.97 -2.27 -13.03
CA VAL A 90 9.91 -1.81 -12.11
C VAL A 90 9.25 -0.50 -12.51
N GLY A 91 9.93 0.37 -13.24
CA GLY A 91 9.52 1.77 -13.41
C GLY A 91 8.15 1.94 -14.06
N GLY A 92 7.83 1.15 -15.08
CA GLY A 92 6.50 1.18 -15.71
C GLY A 92 5.37 0.75 -14.76
N TRP A 93 5.63 -0.22 -13.88
CA TRP A 93 4.66 -0.67 -12.88
C TRP A 93 4.47 0.35 -11.76
N ILE A 94 5.54 1.07 -11.38
CA ILE A 94 5.43 2.16 -10.40
C ILE A 94 4.69 3.36 -11.01
N ALA A 95 4.90 3.67 -12.29
CA ALA A 95 4.08 4.68 -12.98
C ALA A 95 2.59 4.26 -12.98
N ALA A 96 2.30 3.00 -13.28
CA ALA A 96 0.93 2.48 -13.22
C ALA A 96 0.33 2.56 -11.81
N SER A 97 1.10 2.31 -10.76
CA SER A 97 0.59 2.45 -9.38
C SER A 97 0.28 3.91 -9.02
N MET A 98 1.09 4.87 -9.46
CA MET A 98 0.82 6.29 -9.29
C MET A 98 -0.45 6.74 -10.04
N VAL A 99 -0.63 6.29 -11.28
CA VAL A 99 -1.85 6.57 -12.05
C VAL A 99 -3.08 5.96 -11.39
N LEU A 100 -3.04 4.68 -11.01
CA LEU A 100 -4.17 4.03 -10.35
C LEU A 100 -4.49 4.66 -8.99
N ASN A 101 -3.47 5.15 -8.28
CA ASN A 101 -3.66 5.89 -7.03
C ASN A 101 -4.40 7.22 -7.25
N GLY A 102 -3.99 8.01 -8.26
CA GLY A 102 -4.72 9.22 -8.63
C GLY A 102 -6.14 8.93 -9.14
N LEU A 103 -6.31 7.88 -9.94
CA LEU A 103 -7.63 7.44 -10.43
C LEU A 103 -8.54 6.99 -9.30
N TRP A 104 -8.00 6.38 -8.23
CA TRP A 104 -8.81 6.01 -7.06
C TRP A 104 -9.43 7.24 -6.43
N LEU A 105 -8.67 8.34 -6.28
CA LEU A 105 -9.20 9.61 -5.74
C LEU A 105 -10.28 10.22 -6.63
N VAL A 106 -10.07 10.21 -7.96
CA VAL A 106 -11.07 10.64 -8.93
C VAL A 106 -12.34 9.79 -8.82
N THR A 107 -12.19 8.47 -8.69
CA THR A 107 -13.30 7.53 -8.58
C THR A 107 -14.07 7.72 -7.28
N ALA A 108 -13.36 7.86 -6.15
CA ALA A 108 -13.98 8.11 -4.85
C ALA A 108 -14.75 9.43 -4.82
N ARG A 109 -14.31 10.43 -5.59
CA ARG A 109 -14.98 11.74 -5.62
C ARG A 109 -16.15 11.83 -6.59
N PHE A 110 -16.01 11.28 -7.80
CA PHE A 110 -16.93 11.55 -8.90
C PHE A 110 -17.71 10.34 -9.38
N LEU A 111 -17.35 9.14 -8.94
CA LEU A 111 -17.97 7.88 -9.38
C LEU A 111 -18.60 7.15 -8.18
N THR A 112 -18.74 5.82 -8.28
CA THR A 112 -19.42 4.98 -7.29
C THR A 112 -18.43 4.25 -6.38
N LEU A 113 -18.86 3.91 -5.16
CA LEU A 113 -18.10 3.08 -4.22
C LEU A 113 -17.65 1.72 -4.79
N TRP A 114 -18.48 1.04 -5.59
CA TRP A 114 -18.06 -0.19 -6.26
C TRP A 114 -16.81 0.01 -7.14
N LEU A 115 -16.76 1.10 -7.89
CA LEU A 115 -15.62 1.41 -8.75
C LEU A 115 -14.37 1.71 -7.93
N THR A 116 -14.47 2.24 -6.70
CA THR A 116 -13.30 2.42 -5.84
C THR A 116 -12.69 1.08 -5.44
N VAL A 117 -13.53 0.05 -5.20
CA VAL A 117 -13.10 -1.34 -4.95
C VAL A 117 -12.36 -1.92 -6.16
N VAL A 118 -12.90 -1.73 -7.37
CA VAL A 118 -12.25 -2.20 -8.61
C VAL A 118 -10.89 -1.54 -8.81
N VAL A 119 -10.82 -0.20 -8.68
CA VAL A 119 -9.57 0.56 -8.89
C VAL A 119 -8.53 0.22 -7.83
N ILE A 120 -8.92 0.09 -6.56
CA ILE A 120 -7.98 -0.23 -5.48
C ILE A 120 -7.47 -1.68 -5.56
N ALA A 121 -8.31 -2.63 -6.01
CA ALA A 121 -7.87 -3.99 -6.29
C ALA A 121 -6.86 -4.04 -7.45
N ALA A 122 -7.08 -3.27 -8.52
CA ALA A 122 -6.12 -3.12 -9.61
C ALA A 122 -4.80 -2.48 -9.13
N LEU A 123 -4.88 -1.45 -8.29
CA LEU A 123 -3.70 -0.83 -7.67
C LEU A 123 -2.91 -1.83 -6.82
N LEU A 124 -3.60 -2.63 -5.99
CA LEU A 124 -2.98 -3.66 -5.17
C LEU A 124 -2.28 -4.73 -6.02
N ALA A 125 -2.89 -5.18 -7.13
CA ALA A 125 -2.30 -6.14 -8.05
C ALA A 125 -1.02 -5.58 -8.71
N VAL A 126 -1.05 -4.31 -9.13
CA VAL A 126 0.13 -3.61 -9.69
C VAL A 126 1.23 -3.49 -8.64
N LEU A 127 0.91 -3.13 -7.40
CA LEU A 127 1.89 -3.04 -6.33
C LEU A 127 2.46 -4.41 -5.94
N ALA A 128 1.64 -5.46 -5.92
CA ALA A 128 2.11 -6.83 -5.71
C ALA A 128 3.13 -7.21 -6.80
N ARG A 129 2.86 -6.84 -8.06
CA ARG A 129 3.82 -7.02 -9.16
C ARG A 129 5.12 -6.25 -8.93
N VAL A 130 5.05 -4.99 -8.49
CA VAL A 130 6.24 -4.20 -8.11
C VAL A 130 7.04 -4.92 -7.03
N ILE A 131 6.40 -5.39 -5.96
CA ILE A 131 7.06 -6.09 -4.85
C ILE A 131 7.78 -7.36 -5.31
N VAL A 132 7.14 -8.17 -6.16
CA VAL A 132 7.75 -9.38 -6.76
C VAL A 132 8.97 -9.01 -7.59
N LEU A 133 8.86 -8.01 -8.47
CA LEU A 133 9.97 -7.58 -9.33
C LEU A 133 11.14 -7.03 -8.52
N LEU A 134 10.86 -6.21 -7.49
CA LEU A 134 11.88 -5.73 -6.58
C LEU A 134 12.55 -6.89 -5.81
N GLY A 135 11.85 -8.01 -5.60
CA GLY A 135 12.45 -9.22 -5.02
C GLY A 135 13.46 -9.89 -5.95
N ARG A 136 13.18 -9.91 -7.27
CA ARG A 136 14.01 -10.48 -8.34
C ARG A 136 15.22 -9.62 -8.68
N PHE A 137 15.07 -8.30 -8.63
CA PHE A 137 16.13 -7.34 -8.90
C PHE A 137 16.52 -6.65 -7.58
N PRO A 138 17.50 -7.16 -6.81
CA PRO A 138 17.81 -6.63 -5.48
C PRO A 138 18.38 -5.21 -5.53
N SER A 139 18.19 -4.47 -4.43
CA SER A 139 18.70 -3.11 -4.26
C SER A 139 20.23 -3.07 -4.32
N ARG A 140 20.80 -2.09 -5.01
CA ARG A 140 22.27 -1.96 -5.13
C ARG A 140 22.95 -1.17 -4.02
N ASN A 141 22.25 -0.18 -3.51
CA ASN A 141 22.76 0.74 -2.50
C ASN A 141 21.63 1.14 -1.55
N LEU A 142 22.00 1.85 -0.50
CA LEU A 142 21.05 2.28 0.53
C LEU A 142 19.97 3.22 -0.04
N ALA A 143 20.33 4.12 -0.94
CA ALA A 143 19.38 5.04 -1.56
C ALA A 143 18.28 4.30 -2.34
N ASP A 144 18.65 3.35 -3.21
CA ASP A 144 17.70 2.53 -3.96
C ASP A 144 16.87 1.61 -3.04
N ARG A 145 17.45 1.14 -1.93
CA ARG A 145 16.70 0.39 -0.91
C ARG A 145 15.67 1.27 -0.20
N ILE A 146 15.98 2.50 0.14
CA ILE A 146 15.04 3.40 0.82
C ILE A 146 13.99 3.93 -0.16
N LEU A 147 14.44 4.54 -1.26
CA LEU A 147 13.59 5.26 -2.19
C LEU A 147 12.74 4.33 -3.06
N THR A 148 13.29 3.20 -3.50
CA THR A 148 12.53 2.26 -4.33
C THR A 148 11.82 1.20 -3.47
N ASP A 149 12.54 0.47 -2.61
CA ASP A 149 11.91 -0.61 -1.82
C ASP A 149 11.05 -0.07 -0.67
N GLY A 150 11.52 0.97 0.03
CA GLY A 150 10.81 1.57 1.16
C GLY A 150 9.51 2.22 0.73
N ALA A 151 9.54 3.15 -0.22
CA ALA A 151 8.35 3.87 -0.69
C ALA A 151 7.28 2.91 -1.24
N ASN A 152 7.65 2.01 -2.16
CA ASN A 152 6.70 1.05 -2.74
C ASN A 152 6.28 -0.03 -1.74
N GLY A 153 7.12 -0.36 -0.76
CA GLY A 153 6.78 -1.26 0.33
C GLY A 153 5.71 -0.68 1.25
N LEU A 154 5.87 0.59 1.65
CA LEU A 154 4.86 1.31 2.43
C LEU A 154 3.55 1.44 1.64
N HIS A 155 3.65 1.80 0.36
CA HIS A 155 2.48 1.93 -0.53
C HIS A 155 1.71 0.62 -0.64
N PHE A 156 2.40 -0.50 -0.88
CA PHE A 156 1.78 -1.82 -0.95
C PHE A 156 1.11 -2.24 0.37
N GLY A 157 1.80 -2.08 1.50
CA GLY A 157 1.25 -2.45 2.80
C GLY A 157 0.01 -1.64 3.17
N TRP A 158 0.04 -0.32 2.92
CA TRP A 158 -1.10 0.54 3.17
C TRP A 158 -2.28 0.24 2.23
N VAL A 159 -2.02 0.07 0.93
CA VAL A 159 -3.07 -0.27 -0.06
C VAL A 159 -3.72 -1.62 0.25
N THR A 160 -3.01 -2.55 0.89
CA THR A 160 -3.60 -3.82 1.36
C THR A 160 -4.74 -3.56 2.36
N ILE A 161 -4.52 -2.73 3.38
CA ILE A 161 -5.56 -2.36 4.35
C ILE A 161 -6.63 -1.49 3.72
N ALA A 162 -6.24 -0.54 2.86
CA ALA A 162 -7.22 0.32 2.19
C ALA A 162 -8.15 -0.50 1.27
N THR A 163 -7.65 -1.55 0.62
CA THR A 163 -8.47 -2.48 -0.19
C THR A 163 -9.51 -3.18 0.67
N VAL A 164 -9.10 -3.64 1.86
CA VAL A 164 -10.00 -4.27 2.83
C VAL A 164 -11.07 -3.26 3.28
N ALA A 165 -10.69 -2.05 3.65
CA ALA A 165 -11.62 -1.01 4.09
C ALA A 165 -12.63 -0.61 2.99
N ASN A 166 -12.16 -0.41 1.75
CA ASN A 166 -13.04 -0.09 0.60
C ASN A 166 -14.02 -1.22 0.33
N THR A 167 -13.54 -2.46 0.34
CA THR A 167 -14.38 -3.64 0.09
C THR A 167 -15.41 -3.81 1.19
N ALA A 168 -15.00 -3.65 2.46
CA ALA A 168 -15.89 -3.71 3.61
C ALA A 168 -16.97 -2.61 3.55
N ALA A 169 -16.58 -1.36 3.26
CA ALA A 169 -17.51 -0.26 3.09
C ALA A 169 -18.56 -0.54 2.00
N TRP A 170 -18.13 -1.10 0.86
CA TRP A 170 -19.07 -1.48 -0.20
C TRP A 170 -20.01 -2.60 0.24
N PHE A 171 -19.50 -3.64 0.89
CA PHE A 171 -20.34 -4.72 1.43
C PHE A 171 -21.33 -4.23 2.48
N THR A 172 -20.97 -3.27 3.34
CA THR A 172 -21.91 -2.67 4.30
C THR A 172 -23.14 -2.07 3.61
N GLN A 173 -23.02 -1.58 2.37
CA GLN A 173 -24.15 -1.00 1.63
C GLN A 173 -25.04 -2.05 0.94
N ILE A 174 -24.50 -3.21 0.56
CA ILE A 174 -25.21 -4.18 -0.29
C ILE A 174 -25.51 -5.52 0.40
N ALA A 175 -24.88 -5.80 1.55
CA ALA A 175 -25.07 -7.06 2.24
C ALA A 175 -26.46 -7.14 2.91
N PRO A 176 -27.08 -8.32 2.99
CA PRO A 176 -28.33 -8.50 3.71
C PRO A 176 -28.18 -8.16 5.20
N GLU A 177 -29.19 -7.57 5.82
CA GLU A 177 -29.17 -7.20 7.25
C GLU A 177 -28.81 -8.37 8.17
N SER A 178 -29.17 -9.60 7.80
CA SER A 178 -28.79 -10.83 8.53
C SER A 178 -27.27 -10.99 8.74
N TRP A 179 -26.44 -10.42 7.87
CA TRP A 179 -24.98 -10.50 7.98
C TRP A 179 -24.43 -9.60 9.10
N ALA A 180 -25.17 -8.56 9.50
CA ALA A 180 -24.77 -7.65 10.58
C ALA A 180 -24.60 -8.40 11.90
N GLN A 181 -25.38 -9.46 12.14
CA GLN A 181 -25.28 -10.31 13.33
C GLN A 181 -23.96 -11.07 13.42
N ALA A 182 -23.25 -11.23 12.30
CA ALA A 182 -21.96 -11.91 12.21
C ALA A 182 -20.82 -10.96 11.80
N ALA A 183 -21.00 -9.64 11.93
CA ALA A 183 -20.03 -8.64 11.46
C ALA A 183 -18.62 -8.87 12.03
N ASP A 184 -18.50 -9.18 13.32
CA ASP A 184 -17.23 -9.51 13.97
C ASP A 184 -16.55 -10.75 13.35
N ALA A 185 -17.33 -11.80 13.07
CA ALA A 185 -16.80 -13.03 12.46
C ALA A 185 -16.25 -12.76 11.05
N TRP A 186 -16.97 -11.97 10.25
CA TRP A 186 -16.51 -11.54 8.94
C TRP A 186 -15.25 -10.67 9.02
N ALA A 187 -15.22 -9.70 9.94
CA ALA A 187 -14.06 -8.85 10.15
C ALA A 187 -12.82 -9.67 10.52
N ILE A 188 -12.96 -10.60 11.48
CA ILE A 188 -11.87 -11.50 11.90
C ILE A 188 -11.41 -12.40 10.75
N ALA A 189 -12.33 -12.97 9.97
CA ALA A 189 -11.98 -13.80 8.82
C ALA A 189 -11.14 -13.02 7.79
N VAL A 190 -11.52 -11.77 7.50
CA VAL A 190 -10.75 -10.89 6.60
C VAL A 190 -9.38 -10.57 7.19
N LEU A 191 -9.28 -10.27 8.49
CA LEU A 191 -8.01 -10.02 9.16
C LEU A 191 -7.06 -11.23 9.11
N ILE A 192 -7.59 -12.45 9.19
CA ILE A 192 -6.80 -13.68 9.00
C ILE A 192 -6.26 -13.76 7.57
N VAL A 193 -7.07 -13.43 6.56
CA VAL A 193 -6.61 -13.38 5.16
C VAL A 193 -5.51 -12.33 4.98
N VAL A 194 -5.66 -11.14 5.59
CA VAL A 194 -4.62 -10.10 5.61
C VAL A 194 -3.32 -10.62 6.24
N LEU A 195 -3.40 -11.35 7.35
CA LEU A 195 -2.24 -11.97 7.98
C LEU A 195 -1.54 -12.94 7.03
N VAL A 196 -2.29 -13.85 6.40
CA VAL A 196 -1.73 -14.87 5.51
C VAL A 196 -1.03 -14.24 4.31
N ILE A 197 -1.68 -13.28 3.64
CA ILE A 197 -1.12 -12.60 2.47
C ILE A 197 0.09 -11.76 2.88
N GLY A 198 -0.02 -10.99 3.97
CA GLY A 198 1.06 -10.13 4.47
C GLY A 198 2.29 -10.94 4.91
N ALA A 199 2.09 -12.04 5.64
CA ALA A 199 3.17 -12.94 6.04
C ALA A 199 3.83 -13.62 4.84
N ALA A 200 3.05 -14.10 3.86
CA ALA A 200 3.58 -14.67 2.63
C ALA A 200 4.41 -13.66 1.83
N ALA A 201 3.94 -12.42 1.70
CA ALA A 201 4.66 -11.34 1.04
C ALA A 201 5.97 -10.99 1.79
N ALA A 202 5.92 -10.90 3.12
CA ALA A 202 7.10 -10.69 3.96
C ALA A 202 8.12 -11.81 3.78
N TRP A 203 7.70 -13.07 3.80
CA TRP A 203 8.54 -14.25 3.55
C TRP A 203 9.16 -14.29 2.17
N ALA A 204 8.39 -13.99 1.13
CA ALA A 204 8.88 -14.00 -0.25
C ALA A 204 9.90 -12.88 -0.51
N THR A 205 9.74 -11.73 0.15
CA THR A 205 10.51 -10.52 -0.18
C THR A 205 11.58 -10.17 0.83
N GLY A 206 11.49 -10.66 2.07
CA GLY A 206 12.37 -10.25 3.17
C GLY A 206 12.37 -8.73 3.40
N ARG A 207 11.23 -8.07 3.16
CA ARG A 207 11.05 -6.62 3.37
C ARG A 207 10.10 -6.34 4.51
N ILE A 208 10.49 -5.42 5.37
CA ILE A 208 9.70 -5.02 6.54
C ILE A 208 8.70 -3.90 6.23
N ALA A 209 8.95 -3.06 5.22
CA ALA A 209 8.11 -1.90 4.92
C ALA A 209 6.62 -2.25 4.67
N PRO A 210 6.27 -3.29 3.89
CA PRO A 210 4.88 -3.74 3.79
C PRO A 210 4.24 -4.12 5.13
N ALA A 211 4.98 -4.87 5.96
CA ALA A 211 4.48 -5.32 7.25
C ALA A 211 4.22 -4.14 8.19
N LEU A 212 5.12 -3.15 8.22
CA LEU A 212 4.95 -1.94 9.05
C LEU A 212 3.76 -1.09 8.61
N ALA A 213 3.59 -0.86 7.30
CA ALA A 213 2.46 -0.09 6.80
C ALA A 213 1.12 -0.81 7.04
N THR A 214 1.09 -2.14 6.88
CA THR A 214 -0.11 -2.94 7.17
C THR A 214 -0.42 -2.90 8.66
N ALA A 215 0.58 -3.12 9.52
CA ALA A 215 0.44 -3.08 10.97
C ALA A 215 0.02 -1.70 11.48
N TRP A 216 0.50 -0.61 10.87
CA TRP A 216 0.03 0.75 11.15
C TRP A 216 -1.47 0.90 10.93
N GLY A 217 -1.98 0.45 9.78
CA GLY A 217 -3.41 0.49 9.48
C GLY A 217 -4.23 -0.35 10.47
N LEU A 218 -3.75 -1.54 10.81
CA LEU A 218 -4.39 -2.43 11.78
C LEU A 218 -4.40 -1.87 13.21
N ALA A 219 -3.33 -1.20 13.62
CA ALA A 219 -3.27 -0.54 14.92
C ALA A 219 -4.33 0.56 15.02
N TRP A 220 -4.49 1.38 13.97
CA TRP A 220 -5.54 2.40 13.94
C TRP A 220 -6.95 1.85 13.72
N LEU A 221 -7.09 0.69 13.08
CA LEU A 221 -8.34 -0.06 13.05
C LEU A 221 -8.73 -0.44 14.48
N ALA A 222 -7.80 -1.01 15.25
CA ALA A 222 -8.05 -1.36 16.64
C ALA A 222 -8.43 -0.14 17.49
N VAL A 223 -7.73 0.99 17.35
CA VAL A 223 -8.11 2.25 18.00
C VAL A 223 -9.54 2.64 17.61
N GLY A 224 -9.84 2.67 16.30
CA GLY A 224 -11.17 3.03 15.81
C GLY A 224 -12.29 2.13 16.33
N ARG A 225 -12.02 0.84 16.57
CA ARG A 225 -13.00 -0.12 17.13
C ARG A 225 -13.12 -0.09 18.65
N LEU A 226 -12.15 0.52 19.35
CA LEU A 226 -12.16 0.67 20.81
C LEU A 226 -12.64 2.05 21.26
N THR A 227 -12.54 3.07 20.40
CA THR A 227 -12.83 4.47 20.77
C THR A 227 -13.86 5.14 19.88
N GLY A 228 -14.46 4.42 18.93
CA GLY A 228 -15.40 4.96 17.95
C GLY A 228 -16.32 3.89 17.38
N GLU A 229 -17.15 4.30 16.43
CA GLU A 229 -18.21 3.46 15.87
C GLU A 229 -17.87 2.86 14.49
N PRO A 230 -18.44 1.68 14.15
CA PRO A 230 -19.05 0.73 15.08
C PRO A 230 -18.06 0.14 16.10
N GLU A 231 -18.42 0.16 17.38
CA GLU A 231 -17.58 -0.44 18.44
C GLU A 231 -17.45 -1.96 18.24
N SER A 232 -16.23 -2.50 18.41
CA SER A 232 -16.00 -3.96 18.43
C SER A 232 -14.67 -4.32 19.10
N THR A 233 -14.74 -4.75 20.36
CA THR A 233 -13.56 -5.23 21.09
C THR A 233 -12.94 -6.47 20.44
N ALA A 234 -13.77 -7.39 19.91
CA ALA A 234 -13.32 -8.61 19.26
C ALA A 234 -12.49 -8.31 18.00
N THR A 235 -13.00 -7.44 17.13
CA THR A 235 -12.28 -7.00 15.92
C THR A 235 -11.01 -6.24 16.28
N ALA A 236 -11.05 -5.39 17.32
CA ALA A 236 -9.87 -4.68 17.80
C ALA A 236 -8.74 -5.61 18.27
N ILE A 237 -9.07 -6.60 19.10
CA ILE A 237 -8.10 -7.59 19.60
C ILE A 237 -7.50 -8.38 18.43
N ALA A 238 -8.34 -8.84 17.49
CA ALA A 238 -7.86 -9.55 16.30
C ALA A 238 -6.91 -8.68 15.46
N ALA A 239 -7.22 -7.41 15.26
CA ALA A 239 -6.37 -6.48 14.52
C ALA A 239 -5.02 -6.26 15.21
N ILE A 240 -4.99 -6.13 16.54
CA ILE A 240 -3.75 -6.03 17.33
C ILE A 240 -2.90 -7.30 17.16
N ILE A 241 -3.51 -8.48 17.30
CA ILE A 241 -2.80 -9.77 17.14
C ILE A 241 -2.20 -9.86 15.74
N VAL A 242 -2.99 -9.58 14.70
CA VAL A 242 -2.51 -9.62 13.31
C VAL A 242 -1.39 -8.60 13.07
N ALA A 243 -1.51 -7.38 13.60
CA ALA A 243 -0.47 -6.36 13.49
C ALA A 243 0.86 -6.83 14.10
N VAL A 244 0.82 -7.38 15.31
CA VAL A 244 2.00 -7.92 16.00
C VAL A 244 2.61 -9.07 15.20
N LEU A 245 1.80 -10.04 14.77
CA LEU A 245 2.28 -11.19 13.99
C LEU A 245 2.90 -10.77 12.66
N LEU A 246 2.34 -9.76 11.98
CA LEU A 246 2.92 -9.21 10.74
C LEU A 246 4.27 -8.53 10.99
N VAL A 247 4.42 -7.78 12.07
CA VAL A 247 5.72 -7.17 12.42
C VAL A 247 6.73 -8.26 12.76
N LEU A 248 6.37 -9.25 13.58
CA LEU A 248 7.26 -10.36 13.94
C LEU A 248 7.71 -11.17 12.72
N THR A 249 6.78 -11.54 11.85
CA THR A 249 7.10 -12.22 10.58
C THR A 249 7.95 -11.33 9.69
N GLY A 250 7.64 -10.04 9.55
CA GLY A 250 8.47 -9.08 8.81
C GLY A 250 9.91 -9.01 9.31
N VAL A 251 10.12 -8.89 10.64
CA VAL A 251 11.44 -8.87 11.27
C VAL A 251 12.19 -10.17 11.03
N ALA A 252 11.55 -11.31 11.27
CA ALA A 252 12.14 -12.61 11.04
C ALA A 252 12.56 -12.80 9.56
N ALA A 253 11.90 -12.10 8.62
CA ALA A 253 12.11 -12.28 7.19
C ALA A 253 13.40 -11.59 6.77
N VAL A 254 13.56 -10.38 7.31
CA VAL A 254 14.77 -9.58 7.16
C VAL A 254 15.96 -10.31 7.78
N VAL A 255 15.83 -10.86 8.99
CA VAL A 255 16.88 -11.60 9.68
C VAL A 255 17.27 -12.88 8.93
N ARG A 256 16.29 -13.64 8.44
CA ARG A 256 16.56 -14.82 7.61
C ARG A 256 17.33 -14.44 6.35
N ARG A 257 16.91 -13.39 5.66
CA ARG A 257 17.53 -12.95 4.40
C ARG A 257 18.94 -12.41 4.60
N SER A 258 19.23 -11.75 5.73
CA SER A 258 20.58 -11.31 6.05
C SER A 258 21.51 -12.48 6.33
N ARG A 259 21.06 -13.48 7.13
CA ARG A 259 21.84 -14.70 7.41
C ARG A 259 22.22 -15.48 6.15
N ILE A 260 21.27 -15.67 5.22
CA ILE A 260 21.53 -16.37 3.95
C ILE A 260 22.60 -15.63 3.13
N ARG A 261 22.56 -14.29 3.09
CA ARG A 261 23.58 -13.49 2.38
C ARG A 261 24.96 -13.61 3.02
N SER A 262 25.04 -13.56 4.34
CA SER A 262 26.31 -13.70 5.07
C SER A 262 26.94 -15.08 4.87
N ALA A 263 26.13 -16.15 4.92
CA ALA A 263 26.61 -17.51 4.69
C ALA A 263 27.11 -17.72 3.24
N GLY A 264 26.40 -17.18 2.25
CA GLY A 264 26.85 -17.24 0.85
C GLY A 264 28.19 -16.53 0.61
N ALA A 265 28.37 -15.34 1.20
CA ALA A 265 29.61 -14.57 1.06
C ALA A 265 30.85 -15.27 1.66
N GLN A 266 30.68 -16.01 2.77
CA GLN A 266 31.76 -16.79 3.38
C GLN A 266 32.15 -18.03 2.56
N SER A 267 31.23 -18.60 1.76
CA SER A 267 31.52 -19.75 0.89
C SER A 267 32.30 -19.36 -0.36
N THR A 268 32.12 -18.15 -0.87
CA THR A 268 32.82 -17.64 -2.07
C THR A 268 34.22 -17.11 -1.78
N SER A 269 34.59 -16.93 -0.51
CA SER A 269 35.90 -16.44 -0.08
C SER A 269 36.86 -17.55 0.37
N ARG A 270 36.48 -18.82 0.24
CA ARG A 270 37.31 -20.00 0.49
C ARG A 270 37.58 -20.69 -0.84
#